data_AF-A0A538RQV1-F1
#
_entry.id   AF-A0A538RQV1-F1
#
_cell.length_a   1.000
_cell.length_b   1.000
_cell.length_c   1.000
_cell.angle_alpha   90.00
_cell.angle_beta   90.00
_cell.angle_gamma   90.00
#
_symmetry.space_group_name_H-M   'P 1'
#
loop_
_entity.id
_entity.type
_entity.pdbx_description
1 polymer ?
#
loop_
_entity_poly.entity_id
_entity_poly.type
_entity_poly.pdbx_seq_one_letter_code
_entity_poly.pdbx_strand_id
1 'polypeptide(L)'
;MALPLQGRTVALAEGRQLEELAAMLEKEGARAVRCPMVSILDAPDQAAVSAWLGNLVAGRFNDVILMTGEALRRLLGTAEREGIRDPRPQAGACSEGSRLDADPDR
;
A
#
# COMPACT_ATOMS: atom_id res chain seq x y z
N MET A 1 9.83 -1.87 39.85
CA MET A 1 10.25 -2.84 38.81
C MET A 1 10.81 -2.03 37.65
N ALA A 2 11.89 -2.49 37.01
CA ALA A 2 12.46 -1.81 35.84
C ALA A 2 11.54 -1.97 34.63
N LEU A 3 11.41 -0.91 33.82
CA LEU A 3 10.63 -0.98 32.58
C LEU A 3 11.36 -1.86 31.53
N PRO A 4 10.65 -2.55 30.63
CA PRO A 4 11.24 -3.51 29.69
C PRO A 4 12.36 -2.97 28.80
N LEU A 5 12.34 -1.68 28.44
CA LEU A 5 13.34 -1.05 27.59
C LEU A 5 14.24 -0.06 28.33
N GLN A 6 14.26 -0.10 29.66
CA GLN A 6 15.03 0.83 30.47
C GLN A 6 16.53 0.81 30.11
N GLY A 7 17.09 1.99 29.83
CA GLY A 7 18.49 2.15 29.44
C GLY A 7 18.80 1.79 27.98
N ARG A 8 17.80 1.40 27.19
CA ARG A 8 17.98 1.15 25.75
C ARG A 8 17.77 2.42 24.94
N THR A 9 18.61 2.60 23.91
CA THR A 9 18.39 3.59 22.85
C THR A 9 17.89 2.85 21.61
N VAL A 10 16.79 3.32 21.02
CA VAL A 10 16.19 2.70 19.83
C VAL A 10 16.12 3.76 18.72
N ALA A 11 16.74 3.49 17.57
CA ALA A 11 16.62 4.36 16.40
C ALA A 11 15.39 3.97 15.56
N LEU A 12 14.60 4.96 15.17
CA LEU A 12 13.39 4.80 14.38
C LEU A 12 13.65 5.19 12.93
N ALA A 13 13.85 4.16 12.10
CA ALA A 13 14.04 4.28 10.66
C ALA A 13 12.75 4.65 9.90
N GLU A 14 11.60 4.31 10.49
CA GLU A 14 10.29 4.47 9.85
C GLU A 14 9.81 5.91 9.93
N GLY A 15 9.24 6.41 8.83
CA GLY A 15 8.72 7.79 8.76
C GLY A 15 7.22 7.93 9.08
N ARG A 16 6.43 6.86 8.97
CA ARG A 16 4.99 6.89 9.21
C ARG A 16 4.66 6.56 10.66
N GLN A 17 3.72 7.28 11.24
CA GLN A 17 3.32 7.13 12.65
C GLN A 17 4.52 7.18 13.62
N LEU A 18 5.50 8.02 13.27
CA LEU A 18 6.80 8.08 13.93
C LEU A 18 6.64 8.49 15.39
N GLU A 19 5.77 9.46 15.67
CA GLU A 19 5.56 9.96 17.03
C GLU A 19 4.78 8.97 17.90
N GLU A 20 3.80 8.26 17.33
CA GLU A 20 3.06 7.22 18.02
C GLU A 20 3.98 6.06 18.42
N LEU A 21 4.83 5.60 17.49
CA LEU A 21 5.80 4.55 17.75
C LEU A 21 6.85 4.99 18.79
N ALA A 22 7.35 6.22 18.68
CA ALA A 22 8.28 6.77 19.66
C ALA A 22 7.65 6.82 21.06
N ALA A 23 6.41 7.30 21.17
CA ALA A 23 5.69 7.37 22.44
C ALA A 23 5.47 5.98 23.05
N MET A 24 5.20 4.95 22.24
CA MET A 24 5.08 3.58 22.74
C MET A 24 6.39 3.07 23.34
N LEU A 25 7.53 3.34 22.69
CA LEU A 25 8.84 2.90 23.19
C LEU A 25 9.30 3.68 24.42
N GLU A 26 9.03 4.98 24.45
CA GLU A 26 9.35 5.85 25.59
C GLU A 26 8.53 5.48 26.84
N LYS A 27 7.26 5.06 26.67
CA LYS A 27 6.45 4.50 27.77
C LYS A 27 7.06 3.25 28.40
N GLU A 28 7.76 2.44 27.60
CA GLU A 28 8.48 1.24 28.06
C GLU A 28 9.91 1.56 28.54
N GLY A 29 10.28 2.84 28.68
CA GLY A 29 11.55 3.28 29.26
C GLY A 29 12.72 3.41 28.28
N ALA A 30 12.47 3.32 26.98
CA ALA A 30 13.50 3.53 25.95
C ALA A 30 13.77 5.03 25.71
N ARG A 31 14.98 5.33 25.21
CA ARG A 31 15.26 6.59 24.49
C ARG A 31 15.07 6.38 22.99
N ALA A 32 13.98 6.89 22.44
CA ALA A 32 13.72 6.82 20.99
C ALA A 32 14.47 7.93 20.23
N VAL A 33 15.21 7.56 19.19
CA VAL A 33 15.90 8.49 18.27
C VAL A 33 15.17 8.46 16.93
N ARG A 34 14.55 9.58 16.57
CA ARG A 34 13.83 9.75 15.31
C ARG A 34 14.84 9.89 14.17
N CYS A 35 14.81 8.98 13.21
CA CYS A 35 15.73 8.96 12.07
C CYS A 35 14.99 8.43 10.82
N PRO A 36 13.97 9.15 10.31
CA PRO A 36 13.22 8.69 9.15
C PRO A 36 14.14 8.59 7.93
N MET A 37 14.37 7.37 7.44
CA MET A 37 15.34 7.10 6.36
C MET A 37 14.69 6.88 4.99
N VAL A 38 13.39 6.61 4.94
CA VAL A 38 12.68 6.27 3.71
C VAL A 38 11.47 7.19 3.55
N SER A 39 11.30 7.71 2.34
CA SER A 39 10.10 8.41 1.89
C SER A 39 9.52 7.68 0.69
N ILE A 40 8.20 7.52 0.67
CA ILE A 40 7.50 6.96 -0.48
C ILE A 40 6.94 8.13 -1.28
N LEU A 41 7.51 8.33 -2.46
CA LEU A 41 7.14 9.40 -3.37
C LEU A 41 6.44 8.79 -4.60
N ASP A 42 5.65 9.59 -5.29
CA ASP A 42 5.11 9.17 -6.57
C ASP A 42 6.25 9.02 -7.59
N ALA A 43 6.01 8.19 -8.61
CA ALA A 43 6.98 8.04 -9.69
C ALA A 43 7.27 9.41 -10.32
N PRO A 44 8.54 9.76 -10.60
CA PRO A 44 8.87 11.06 -11.17
C PRO A 44 8.22 11.27 -12.55
N ASP A 45 8.08 10.19 -13.31
CA ASP A 45 7.36 10.19 -14.58
C ASP A 45 5.90 9.76 -14.38
N GLN A 46 5.03 10.76 -14.24
CA GLN A 46 3.59 10.52 -14.12
C GLN A 46 2.97 10.03 -15.44
N ALA A 47 3.49 10.45 -16.60
CA ALA A 47 2.94 10.06 -17.89
C ALA A 47 3.14 8.56 -18.14
N ALA A 48 4.28 8.01 -17.71
CA ALA A 48 4.50 6.56 -17.74
C ALA A 48 3.48 5.79 -16.87
N VAL A 49 3.10 6.33 -15.70
CA VAL A 49 2.07 5.74 -14.84
C VAL A 49 0.71 5.77 -15.54
N SER A 50 0.32 6.91 -16.13
CA SER A 50 -0.93 7.05 -16.89
C SER A 50 -1.00 6.07 -18.06
N ALA A 51 0.08 5.96 -18.84
CA ALA A 51 0.16 5.06 -19.98
C ALA A 51 0.06 3.58 -19.55
N TRP A 52 0.75 3.22 -18.46
CA TRP A 52 0.66 1.87 -17.89
C TRP A 52 -0.75 1.58 -17.39
N LEU A 53 -1.39 2.53 -16.70
CA LEU A 53 -2.76 2.42 -16.22
C LEU A 53 -3.77 2.29 -17.38
N GLY A 54 -3.57 3.03 -18.47
CA GLY A 54 -4.36 2.88 -19.69
C GLY A 54 -4.25 1.48 -20.30
N ASN A 55 -3.05 0.90 -20.31
CA ASN A 55 -2.85 -0.50 -20.74
C ASN A 55 -3.53 -1.50 -19.80
N LEU A 56 -3.51 -1.23 -18.49
CA LEU A 56 -4.20 -2.04 -17.49
C LEU A 56 -5.71 -2.06 -17.73
N VAL A 57 -6.34 -0.90 -17.88
CA VAL A 57 -7.80 -0.81 -18.10
C VAL A 57 -8.21 -1.35 -19.47
N ALA A 58 -7.34 -1.25 -20.48
CA ALA A 58 -7.56 -1.87 -21.78
C ALA A 58 -7.37 -3.40 -21.79
N GLY A 59 -7.10 -4.04 -20.65
CA GLY A 59 -6.96 -5.50 -20.55
C GLY A 59 -5.72 -6.06 -21.26
N ARG A 60 -4.65 -5.26 -21.40
CA ARG A 60 -3.44 -5.68 -22.13
C ARG A 60 -2.49 -6.57 -21.32
N PHE A 61 -2.77 -6.77 -20.04
CA PHE A 61 -2.02 -7.68 -19.17
C PHE A 61 -2.88 -8.90 -18.87
N ASN A 62 -2.31 -10.10 -19.04
CA ASN A 62 -2.95 -11.35 -18.60
C ASN A 62 -2.94 -11.45 -17.08
N ASP A 63 -1.82 -11.06 -16.46
CA ASP A 63 -1.60 -11.13 -15.02
C ASP A 63 -0.97 -9.84 -14.50
N VAL A 64 -1.38 -9.42 -13.30
CA VAL A 64 -0.84 -8.23 -12.62
C VAL A 64 -0.54 -8.57 -11.18
N ILE A 65 0.72 -8.42 -10.78
CA ILE A 65 1.18 -8.70 -9.42
C ILE A 65 1.47 -7.38 -8.72
N LEU A 66 0.76 -7.13 -7.62
CA LEU A 66 0.94 -5.95 -6.78
C LEU A 66 1.69 -6.35 -5.51
N MET A 67 2.84 -5.73 -5.28
CA MET A 67 3.72 -6.13 -4.18
C MET A 67 3.44 -5.40 -2.87
N THR A 68 2.84 -4.21 -2.95
CA THR A 68 2.50 -3.41 -1.76
C THR A 68 1.13 -2.76 -1.93
N GLY A 69 0.40 -2.60 -0.82
CA GLY A 69 -0.84 -1.85 -0.82
C GLY A 69 -0.64 -0.35 -1.13
N GLU A 70 0.55 0.18 -0.85
CA GLU A 70 0.90 1.57 -1.14
C GLU A 70 0.98 1.82 -2.65
N ALA A 71 1.56 0.90 -3.42
CA ALA A 71 1.58 0.98 -4.88
C ALA A 71 0.15 1.02 -5.46
N LEU A 72 -0.73 0.15 -4.96
CA LEU A 72 -2.14 0.14 -5.36
C LEU A 72 -2.85 1.46 -5.02
N ARG A 73 -2.65 2.00 -3.81
CA ARG A 73 -3.25 3.28 -3.40
C ARG A 73 -2.85 4.43 -4.33
N ARG A 74 -1.59 4.50 -4.74
CA ARG A 74 -1.09 5.52 -5.66
C ARG A 74 -1.61 5.37 -7.08
N LEU A 75 -1.69 4.13 -7.58
CA LEU A 75 -2.32 3.83 -8.88
C LEU A 75 -3.79 4.25 -8.89
N LEU A 76 -4.53 3.92 -7.83
CA LEU A 76 -5.93 4.34 -7.69
C LEU A 76 -6.06 5.87 -7.62
N GLY A 77 -5.21 6.55 -6.86
CA GLY A 77 -5.20 8.02 -6.83
C GLY A 77 -4.90 8.64 -8.19
N THR A 78 -4.06 8.00 -9.01
CA THR A 78 -3.81 8.42 -10.40
C THR A 78 -5.05 8.21 -11.28
N ALA A 79 -5.68 7.04 -11.19
CA ALA A 79 -6.91 6.72 -11.89
C ALA A 79 -8.06 7.68 -11.56
N GLU A 80 -8.18 8.11 -10.30
CA GLU A 80 -9.16 9.12 -9.87
C GLU A 80 -8.90 10.48 -10.51
N ARG A 81 -7.65 10.95 -10.49
CA ARG A 81 -7.28 12.24 -11.13
C ARG A 81 -7.53 12.24 -12.63
N GLU A 82 -7.40 11.09 -13.28
CA GLU A 82 -7.62 10.93 -14.72
C GLU A 82 -9.07 10.61 -15.10
N GLY A 83 -9.98 10.47 -14.13
CA GLY A 83 -11.38 10.14 -14.39
C GLY A 83 -11.58 8.72 -14.94
N ILE A 84 -10.60 7.84 -14.77
CA ILE A 84 -10.65 6.43 -15.20
C ILE A 84 -11.52 5.60 -14.26
N ARG A 85 -11.66 6.02 -12.99
CA ARG A 85 -12.64 5.42 -12.08
C ARG A 85 -14.05 5.83 -12.46
N ASP A 86 -14.82 4.86 -12.95
CA ASP A 86 -16.29 4.91 -12.97
C ASP A 86 -16.79 5.18 -11.53
N PRO A 87 -17.62 6.21 -11.27
CA PRO A 87 -18.13 6.50 -9.95
C PRO A 87 -19.20 5.48 -9.59
N ARG A 88 -18.80 4.27 -9.21
CA ARG A 88 -19.72 3.34 -8.56
C ARG A 88 -19.63 3.43 -7.04
N PRO A 89 -20.78 3.56 -6.34
CA PRO A 89 -20.81 3.71 -4.90
C PRO A 89 -20.34 2.43 -4.21
N GLN A 90 -19.75 2.58 -3.03
CA GLN A 90 -19.42 1.46 -2.15
C GLN A 90 -20.71 0.69 -1.82
N ALA A 91 -20.81 -0.57 -2.26
CA ALA A 91 -21.68 -1.56 -1.66
C ALA A 91 -21.23 -2.96 -2.09
N GLY A 92 -21.18 -3.88 -1.13
CA GLY A 92 -20.73 -5.25 -1.30
C GLY A 92 -21.48 -6.00 -2.40
N ALA A 93 -20.70 -6.74 -3.19
CA ALA A 93 -21.16 -7.89 -3.93
C ALA A 93 -19.94 -8.80 -4.13
N CYS A 94 -19.59 -9.55 -3.08
CA CYS A 94 -18.97 -10.84 -3.31
C CYS A 94 -20.04 -11.70 -3.99
N SER A 95 -20.00 -11.82 -5.31
CA SER A 95 -20.55 -12.98 -5.99
C SER A 95 -19.39 -13.92 -6.26
N GLU A 96 -19.16 -14.82 -5.30
CA GLU A 96 -18.37 -16.03 -5.50
C GLU A 96 -19.02 -16.91 -6.57
N GLY A 97 -18.17 -17.44 -7.48
CA GLY A 97 -18.44 -18.72 -8.14
C GLY A 97 -18.99 -18.68 -9.56
N SER A 98 -18.29 -18.04 -10.51
CA SER A 98 -18.34 -18.52 -11.90
C SER A 98 -17.46 -19.77 -11.98
N ARG A 99 -18.10 -20.94 -11.93
CA ARG A 99 -17.50 -22.23 -12.30
C ARG A 99 -16.68 -22.05 -13.57
N LEU A 100 -15.42 -22.45 -13.48
CA LEU A 100 -14.62 -22.84 -14.63
C LEU A 100 -15.41 -23.94 -15.36
N ASP A 101 -15.76 -23.70 -16.62
CA ASP A 101 -16.23 -24.76 -17.51
C ASP A 101 -15.11 -25.80 -17.59
N ALA A 102 -15.36 -26.96 -16.98
CA ALA A 102 -14.53 -28.14 -17.16
C ALA A 102 -14.96 -28.79 -18.47
N ASP A 103 -14.03 -28.80 -19.43
CA ASP A 103 -14.09 -29.54 -20.67
C ASP A 103 -14.25 -31.06 -20.36
N PRO A 104 -15.32 -31.73 -20.81
CA PRO A 104 -15.61 -33.12 -20.42
C PRO A 104 -14.82 -34.21 -21.17
N ASP A 105 -13.71 -33.88 -21.84
CA ASP A 105 -12.80 -34.89 -22.44
C ASP A 105 -11.59 -35.25 -21.55
N ARG A 106 -11.74 -35.15 -20.21
CA ARG A 106 -10.80 -35.74 -19.24
C ARG A 106 -11.44 -36.25 -17.96
#